data_AF-A0A2S9F1L5-F1
#
_entry.id   AF-A0A2S9F1L5-F1
#
_cell.length_a   1.000
_cell.length_b   1.000
_cell.length_c   1.000
_cell.angle_alpha   90.00
_cell.angle_beta   90.00
_cell.angle_gamma   90.00
#
_symmetry.space_group_name_H-M   'P 1'
#
loop_
_entity.id
_entity.type
_entity.pdbx_description
1 polymer ?
#
loop_
_entity_poly.entity_id
_entity_poly.type
_entity_poly.pdbx_seq_one_letter_code
_entity_poly.pdbx_strand_id
1 'polypeptide(L)'
;ATVAPIDPIALFAEEVEQVKRLLAPGTRRGAEALARLRALAIVDGAMSGERLQPSENELRKVAAKIGAGETHLDTLFPGISGISFSVEGSGPAVNLRISKKEGIPVKLMPEGTAGTRVVGVKRVNELDFYNLRFNELKTKLGITQNQLSALVELLNIKTSEDYSKYIITTWCYSQNALKSLETALQNKPIEEWWREYRMKSQ
;
A
#
# COMPACT_ATOMS: atom_id res chain seq x y z
N ALA A 1 -4.20 -30.86 1.93
CA ALA A 1 -3.86 -29.73 1.06
C ALA A 1 -4.75 -28.55 1.45
N THR A 2 -4.17 -27.45 1.93
CA THR A 2 -4.91 -26.22 2.23
C THR A 2 -5.13 -25.47 0.93
N VAL A 3 -6.34 -25.56 0.37
CA VAL A 3 -6.74 -24.76 -0.79
C VAL A 3 -6.91 -23.33 -0.29
N ALA A 4 -6.09 -22.40 -0.77
CA ALA A 4 -6.21 -20.98 -0.45
C ALA A 4 -7.59 -20.48 -0.95
N PRO A 5 -8.31 -19.64 -0.17
CA PRO A 5 -9.66 -19.25 -0.54
C PRO A 5 -9.68 -18.54 -1.89
N ILE A 6 -10.53 -19.04 -2.78
CA ILE A 6 -11.03 -18.29 -3.94
C ILE A 6 -11.88 -17.18 -3.34
N ASP A 7 -11.34 -15.96 -3.31
CA ASP A 7 -11.98 -14.74 -2.79
C ASP A 7 -12.29 -14.72 -1.26
N PRO A 8 -11.49 -13.98 -0.46
CA PRO A 8 -11.76 -13.76 0.97
C PRO A 8 -13.15 -13.19 1.29
N ILE A 9 -13.75 -12.42 0.38
CA ILE A 9 -15.10 -11.87 0.57
C ILE A 9 -16.15 -12.99 0.60
N ALA A 10 -15.99 -14.00 -0.26
CA ALA A 10 -16.89 -15.15 -0.30
C ALA A 10 -16.86 -15.94 1.02
N LEU A 11 -15.69 -16.03 1.67
CA LEU A 11 -15.55 -16.68 2.98
C LEU A 11 -16.33 -15.93 4.08
N PHE A 12 -16.27 -14.60 4.10
CA PHE A 12 -17.03 -13.81 5.07
C PHE A 12 -18.54 -13.90 4.85
N ALA A 13 -18.97 -13.92 3.58
CA ALA A 13 -20.38 -14.12 3.23
C ALA A 13 -20.88 -15.51 3.68
N GLU A 14 -20.06 -16.56 3.50
CA GLU A 14 -20.39 -17.90 3.96
C GLU A 14 -20.51 -17.97 5.49
N GLU A 15 -19.63 -17.29 6.23
CA GLU A 15 -19.74 -17.22 7.69
C GLU A 15 -21.00 -16.49 8.17
N VAL A 16 -21.44 -15.43 7.48
CA VAL A 16 -22.73 -14.77 7.78
C VAL A 16 -23.91 -15.71 7.56
N GLU A 17 -23.89 -16.50 6.49
CA GLU A 17 -24.91 -17.53 6.24
C GLU A 17 -24.89 -18.64 7.30
N GLN A 18 -23.71 -19.04 7.79
CA GLN A 18 -23.62 -19.98 8.91
C GLN A 18 -24.21 -19.38 10.20
N VAL A 19 -23.92 -18.12 10.51
CA VAL A 19 -24.53 -17.42 11.66
C VAL A 19 -26.05 -17.36 11.53
N LYS A 20 -26.58 -17.07 10.34
CA LYS A 20 -28.03 -17.09 10.07
C LYS A 20 -28.66 -18.45 10.35
N ARG A 21 -28.01 -19.55 9.94
CA ARG A 21 -28.47 -20.93 10.25
C ARG A 21 -28.48 -21.21 11.75
N LEU A 22 -27.52 -20.68 12.51
CA LEU A 22 -27.44 -20.83 13.97
C LEU A 22 -28.47 -19.97 14.73
N LEU A 23 -29.03 -18.96 14.07
CA LEU A 23 -30.07 -18.08 14.61
C LEU A 23 -31.48 -18.48 14.14
N ALA A 24 -31.61 -19.53 13.32
CA ALA A 24 -32.88 -19.99 12.79
C ALA A 24 -33.84 -20.42 13.92
N PRO A 25 -35.16 -20.18 13.77
CA PRO A 25 -36.15 -20.59 14.76
C PRO A 25 -36.03 -22.08 15.11
N GLY A 26 -36.12 -22.40 16.40
CA GLY A 26 -35.99 -23.78 16.90
C GLY A 26 -34.55 -24.23 17.18
N THR A 27 -33.54 -23.41 16.86
CA THR A 27 -32.16 -23.68 17.25
C THR A 27 -31.81 -22.96 18.56
N ARG A 28 -31.29 -23.70 19.55
CA ARG A 28 -30.79 -23.13 20.82
C ARG A 28 -29.28 -22.84 20.74
N ARG A 29 -28.80 -22.31 19.61
CA ARG A 29 -27.36 -22.12 19.31
C ARG A 29 -26.92 -20.65 19.30
N GLY A 30 -27.66 -19.77 19.95
CA GLY A 30 -27.37 -18.32 19.99
C GLY A 30 -25.98 -17.96 20.54
N ALA A 31 -25.46 -18.70 21.53
CA ALA A 31 -24.11 -18.48 22.05
C ALA A 31 -23.01 -18.75 21.02
N GLU A 32 -23.19 -19.78 20.18
CA GLU A 32 -22.27 -20.12 19.10
C GLU A 32 -22.35 -19.09 17.97
N ALA A 33 -23.56 -18.63 17.63
CA ALA A 33 -23.78 -17.55 16.68
C ALA A 33 -23.05 -16.27 17.11
N LEU A 34 -23.17 -15.89 18.39
CA LEU A 34 -22.49 -14.70 18.94
C LEU A 34 -20.95 -14.85 18.95
N ALA A 35 -20.42 -16.05 19.20
CA ALA A 35 -18.98 -16.29 19.16
C ALA A 35 -18.41 -16.11 17.75
N ARG A 36 -19.08 -16.65 16.73
CA ARG A 36 -18.69 -16.46 15.32
C ARG A 36 -18.83 -15.01 14.88
N LEU A 37 -19.95 -14.38 15.25
CA LEU A 37 -20.18 -12.98 14.95
C LEU A 37 -19.13 -12.05 15.58
N ARG A 38 -18.65 -12.37 16.79
CA ARG A 38 -17.57 -11.62 17.45
C ARG A 38 -16.29 -11.63 16.62
N ALA A 39 -15.93 -12.77 16.03
CA ALA A 39 -14.75 -12.85 15.17
C ALA A 39 -14.90 -11.94 13.93
N LEU A 40 -16.07 -11.97 13.27
CA LEU A 40 -16.37 -11.09 12.13
C LEU A 40 -16.32 -9.61 12.52
N ALA A 41 -16.94 -9.24 13.65
CA ALA A 41 -16.98 -7.86 14.12
C ALA A 41 -15.60 -7.33 14.56
N ILE A 42 -14.72 -8.19 15.09
CA ILE A 42 -13.32 -7.81 15.37
C ILE A 42 -12.57 -7.51 14.07
N VAL A 43 -12.73 -8.34 13.05
CA VAL A 43 -12.11 -8.11 11.74
C VAL A 43 -12.64 -6.81 11.13
N ASP A 44 -13.95 -6.61 11.14
CA ASP A 44 -14.60 -5.41 10.62
C ASP A 44 -14.14 -4.12 11.32
N GLY A 45 -14.10 -4.12 12.66
CA GLY A 45 -13.59 -3.01 13.44
C GLY A 45 -12.12 -2.73 13.17
N ALA A 46 -11.28 -3.78 13.10
CA ALA A 46 -9.87 -3.65 12.77
C ALA A 46 -9.66 -3.05 11.36
N MET A 47 -10.48 -3.45 10.38
CA MET A 47 -10.45 -2.89 9.03
C MET A 47 -10.92 -1.43 9.00
N SER A 48 -11.88 -1.07 9.85
CA SER A 48 -12.37 0.31 10.04
C SER A 48 -11.43 1.22 10.84
N GLY A 49 -10.32 0.68 11.35
CA GLY A 49 -9.38 1.42 12.21
C GLY A 49 -9.88 1.59 13.65
N GLU A 50 -10.97 0.91 14.02
CA GLU A 50 -11.47 0.84 15.38
C GLU A 50 -10.61 -0.10 16.23
N ARG A 51 -10.33 0.32 17.47
CA ARG A 51 -9.43 -0.40 18.39
C ARG A 51 -10.17 -1.07 19.54
N LEU A 52 -11.46 -0.82 19.66
CA LEU A 52 -12.29 -1.36 20.73
C LEU A 52 -12.88 -2.70 20.28
N GLN A 53 -12.91 -3.67 21.20
CA GLN A 53 -13.58 -4.92 20.94
C GLN A 53 -15.10 -4.71 20.92
N PRO A 54 -15.82 -5.41 20.04
CA PRO A 54 -17.26 -5.28 19.94
C PRO A 54 -17.93 -5.76 21.24
N SER A 55 -18.82 -4.93 21.78
CA SER A 55 -19.59 -5.23 22.97
C SER A 55 -20.67 -6.27 22.69
N GLU A 56 -21.13 -6.98 23.72
CA GLU A 56 -22.18 -7.99 23.55
C GLU A 56 -23.50 -7.39 23.03
N ASN A 57 -23.79 -6.15 23.39
CA ASN A 57 -24.98 -5.43 22.90
C ASN A 57 -24.90 -5.12 21.41
N GLU A 58 -23.72 -4.73 20.90
CA GLU A 58 -23.50 -4.54 19.46
C GLU A 58 -23.65 -5.85 18.69
N LEU A 59 -23.05 -6.93 19.21
CA LEU A 59 -23.17 -8.25 18.61
C LEU A 59 -24.64 -8.71 18.56
N ARG A 60 -25.43 -8.46 19.60
CA ARG A 60 -26.87 -8.77 19.61
C ARG A 60 -27.66 -7.96 18.59
N LYS A 61 -27.32 -6.68 18.36
CA LYS A 61 -27.96 -5.85 17.33
C LYS A 61 -27.69 -6.40 15.93
N VAL A 62 -26.45 -6.76 15.64
CA VAL A 62 -26.08 -7.36 14.34
C VAL A 62 -26.74 -8.74 14.19
N ALA A 63 -26.76 -9.57 15.23
CA ALA A 63 -27.45 -10.86 15.22
C ALA A 63 -28.96 -10.71 14.98
N ALA A 64 -29.61 -9.68 15.54
CA ALA A 64 -31.01 -9.39 15.29
C ALA A 64 -31.27 -9.02 13.82
N LYS A 65 -30.39 -8.23 13.18
CA LYS A 65 -30.47 -7.92 11.75
C LYS A 65 -30.34 -9.19 10.90
N ILE A 66 -29.37 -10.04 11.21
CA ILE A 66 -29.17 -11.33 10.50
C ILE A 66 -30.38 -12.24 10.68
N GLY A 67 -30.93 -12.33 11.89
CA GLY A 67 -32.15 -13.09 12.16
C GLY A 67 -33.39 -12.55 11.43
N ALA A 68 -33.42 -11.24 11.14
CA ALA A 68 -34.46 -10.60 10.32
C ALA A 68 -34.27 -10.81 8.81
N GLY A 69 -33.19 -11.48 8.39
CA GLY A 69 -32.92 -11.83 7.00
C GLY A 69 -31.85 -10.98 6.31
N GLU A 70 -31.28 -9.98 6.99
CA GLU A 70 -30.18 -9.17 6.45
C GLU A 70 -28.90 -10.02 6.34
N THR A 71 -28.35 -10.12 5.14
CA THR A 71 -27.12 -10.88 4.87
C THR A 71 -26.11 -10.09 4.04
N HIS A 72 -26.43 -8.86 3.66
CA HIS A 72 -25.52 -8.02 2.90
C HIS A 72 -24.36 -7.56 3.78
N LEU A 73 -23.13 -7.92 3.38
CA LEU A 73 -21.90 -7.55 4.10
C LEU A 73 -21.75 -6.03 4.22
N ASP A 74 -22.11 -5.27 3.18
CA ASP A 74 -22.02 -3.80 3.16
C ASP A 74 -22.83 -3.14 4.30
N THR A 75 -23.93 -3.78 4.69
CA THR A 75 -24.84 -3.28 5.74
C THR A 75 -24.41 -3.75 7.14
N LEU A 76 -23.84 -4.95 7.24
CA LEU A 76 -23.50 -5.59 8.52
C LEU A 76 -22.06 -5.32 8.97
N PHE A 77 -21.13 -5.25 8.01
CA PHE A 77 -19.68 -5.17 8.20
C PHE A 77 -19.06 -4.23 7.14
N PRO A 78 -19.28 -2.92 7.27
CA PRO A 78 -18.84 -1.91 6.29
C PRO A 78 -17.32 -1.83 6.14
N GLY A 79 -16.56 -2.20 7.16
CA GLY A 79 -15.09 -2.27 7.11
C GLY A 79 -14.59 -3.41 6.26
N ILE A 80 -15.26 -4.56 6.30
CA ILE A 80 -14.97 -5.70 5.42
C ILE A 80 -15.33 -5.37 3.96
N SER A 81 -16.49 -4.75 3.70
CA SER A 81 -16.92 -4.38 2.34
C SER A 81 -16.05 -3.29 1.71
N GLY A 82 -15.41 -2.45 2.52
CA GLY A 82 -14.57 -1.35 2.03
C GLY A 82 -13.23 -1.76 1.43
N ILE A 83 -12.90 -3.06 1.43
CA ILE A 83 -11.61 -3.59 1.00
C ILE A 83 -11.77 -4.50 -0.21
N SER A 84 -11.07 -4.19 -1.30
CA SER A 84 -10.97 -5.09 -2.44
C SER A 84 -9.72 -5.97 -2.32
N PHE A 85 -9.90 -7.29 -2.37
CA PHE A 85 -8.83 -8.29 -2.39
C PHE A 85 -8.49 -8.63 -3.84
N SER A 86 -7.23 -8.47 -4.27
CA SER A 86 -6.76 -9.02 -5.55
C SER A 86 -5.69 -10.08 -5.33
N VAL A 87 -5.90 -11.26 -5.91
CA VAL A 87 -4.94 -12.36 -5.88
C VAL A 87 -4.14 -12.29 -7.18
N GLU A 88 -2.90 -11.81 -7.11
CA GLU A 88 -1.92 -11.93 -8.20
C GLU A 88 -0.72 -12.74 -7.70
N GLY A 89 -0.42 -13.85 -8.40
CA GLY A 89 0.76 -14.68 -8.14
C GLY A 89 0.44 -16.10 -7.64
N SER A 90 1.40 -17.01 -7.85
CA SER A 90 1.37 -18.37 -7.31
C SER A 90 1.83 -18.34 -5.85
N GLY A 91 0.89 -18.06 -4.95
CA GLY A 91 1.09 -17.98 -3.50
C GLY A 91 0.04 -17.06 -2.83
N PRO A 92 -0.21 -17.17 -1.50
CA PRO A 92 -1.19 -16.33 -0.82
C PRO A 92 -0.66 -14.90 -0.65
N ALA A 93 -0.65 -14.13 -1.73
CA ALA A 93 -0.39 -12.69 -1.72
C ALA A 93 -1.73 -11.94 -1.57
N VAL A 94 -1.94 -11.31 -0.42
CA VAL A 94 -3.08 -10.42 -0.18
C VAL A 94 -2.70 -9.02 -0.63
N ASN A 95 -3.18 -8.59 -1.80
CA ASN A 95 -3.01 -7.21 -2.25
C ASN A 95 -4.18 -6.37 -1.75
N LEU A 96 -3.89 -5.39 -0.89
CA LEU A 96 -4.86 -4.44 -0.34
C LEU A 96 -4.86 -3.16 -1.20
N ARG A 97 -5.90 -2.94 -2.01
CA ARG A 97 -6.03 -1.70 -2.78
C ARG A 97 -6.74 -0.63 -1.94
N ILE A 98 -5.98 0.38 -1.52
CA ILE A 98 -6.49 1.51 -0.74
C ILE A 98 -6.94 2.62 -1.70
N SER A 99 -8.24 2.88 -1.76
CA SER A 99 -8.84 3.98 -2.53
C SER A 99 -8.98 5.24 -1.67
N LYS A 100 -8.73 6.43 -2.26
CA LYS A 100 -8.96 7.73 -1.59
C LYS A 100 -10.39 8.28 -1.75
N LYS A 101 -11.17 7.69 -2.67
CA LYS A 101 -12.47 8.24 -3.09
C LYS A 101 -13.66 7.46 -2.50
N GLU A 102 -13.45 6.21 -2.14
CA GLU A 102 -14.41 5.31 -1.51
C GLU A 102 -13.69 4.41 -0.49
N GLY A 103 -14.25 4.28 0.72
CA GLY A 103 -13.67 3.54 1.85
C GLY A 103 -13.19 4.41 3.02
N ILE A 104 -12.75 3.77 4.13
CA ILE A 104 -12.28 4.43 5.35
C ILE A 104 -11.12 5.40 5.04
N PRO A 105 -11.20 6.68 5.44
CA PRO A 105 -10.21 7.69 5.07
C PRO A 105 -8.84 7.39 5.68
N VAL A 106 -7.85 7.12 4.83
CA VAL A 106 -6.47 6.85 5.25
C VAL A 106 -5.63 8.13 5.21
N LYS A 107 -5.02 8.49 6.34
CA LYS A 107 -4.12 9.64 6.47
C LYS A 107 -2.67 9.19 6.28
N LEU A 108 -2.01 9.67 5.22
CA LEU A 108 -0.59 9.42 4.99
C LEU A 108 0.23 10.23 6.01
N MET A 109 1.10 9.57 6.76
CA MET A 109 1.95 10.18 7.78
C MET A 109 3.41 9.79 7.54
N PRO A 110 4.37 10.71 7.76
CA PRO A 110 5.80 10.41 7.66
C PRO A 110 6.23 9.31 8.64
N GLU A 111 7.21 8.52 8.23
CA GLU A 111 7.86 7.53 9.09
C GLU A 111 8.47 8.21 10.33
N GLY A 112 8.33 7.57 11.51
CA GLY A 112 8.90 8.07 12.77
C GLY A 112 7.95 8.83 13.71
N THR A 113 6.65 8.93 13.38
CA THR A 113 5.67 9.53 14.30
C THR A 113 5.44 8.63 15.51
N ALA A 114 5.89 9.07 16.70
CA ALA A 114 5.79 8.30 17.94
C ALA A 114 4.31 8.06 18.35
N GLY A 115 4.00 6.81 18.74
CA GLY A 115 2.72 6.43 19.35
C GLY A 115 1.74 5.64 18.45
N THR A 116 2.11 5.25 17.23
CA THR A 116 1.22 4.48 16.35
C THR A 116 1.95 3.33 15.65
N ARG A 117 1.32 2.14 15.62
CA ARG A 117 1.84 0.95 14.94
C ARG A 117 1.54 1.10 13.44
N VAL A 118 2.58 1.17 12.61
CA VAL A 118 2.47 1.22 11.14
C VAL A 118 1.84 -0.09 10.65
N VAL A 119 0.67 -0.03 10.03
CA VAL A 119 -0.10 -1.21 9.59
C VAL A 119 0.32 -1.69 8.19
N GLY A 120 1.06 -0.87 7.44
CA GLY A 120 1.68 -1.27 6.18
C GLY A 120 2.63 -0.20 5.65
N VAL A 121 3.78 -0.63 5.15
CA VAL A 121 4.70 0.24 4.40
C VAL A 121 4.24 0.24 2.95
N LYS A 122 3.86 1.41 2.41
CA LYS A 122 3.56 1.55 0.98
C LYS A 122 4.88 1.35 0.23
N ARG A 123 5.12 0.13 -0.26
CA ARG A 123 6.13 -0.10 -1.30
C ARG A 123 5.61 0.56 -2.56
N VAL A 124 6.00 1.82 -2.79
CA VAL A 124 5.91 2.42 -4.11
C VAL A 124 6.71 1.49 -5.02
N ASN A 125 6.11 1.05 -6.13
CA ASN A 125 6.82 0.24 -7.11
C ASN A 125 8.13 0.99 -7.42
N GLU A 126 9.28 0.35 -7.21
CA GLU A 126 10.57 1.03 -7.33
C GLU A 126 10.76 1.59 -8.74
N LEU A 127 10.13 0.96 -9.74
CA LEU A 127 10.11 1.44 -11.12
C LEU A 127 9.24 2.69 -11.33
N ASP A 128 8.24 2.95 -10.48
CA ASP A 128 7.46 4.19 -10.54
C ASP A 128 8.25 5.37 -9.97
N PHE A 129 9.05 5.12 -8.91
CA PHE A 129 9.88 6.13 -8.26
C PHE A 129 11.20 6.38 -9.00
N TYR A 130 11.90 5.31 -9.42
CA TYR A 130 13.10 5.35 -10.26
C TYR A 130 12.76 5.04 -11.72
N ASN A 131 11.88 5.83 -12.30
CA ASN A 131 11.38 5.61 -13.66
C ASN A 131 12.31 6.17 -14.75
N LEU A 132 13.37 6.93 -14.42
CA LEU A 132 14.26 7.54 -15.41
C LEU A 132 15.52 6.71 -15.63
N ARG A 133 15.85 6.42 -16.88
CA ARG A 133 17.15 5.84 -17.25
C ARG A 133 18.18 6.93 -17.57
N PHE A 134 19.44 6.54 -17.56
CA PHE A 134 20.56 7.44 -17.91
C PHE A 134 20.37 8.13 -19.28
N ASN A 135 19.89 7.38 -20.29
CA ASN A 135 19.62 7.95 -21.61
C ASN A 135 18.46 8.95 -21.62
N GLU A 136 17.47 8.77 -20.76
CA GLU A 136 16.34 9.70 -20.67
C GLU A 136 16.74 10.99 -19.96
N LEU A 137 17.57 10.92 -18.91
CA LEU A 137 18.19 12.10 -18.30
C LEU A 137 18.99 12.90 -19.33
N LYS A 138 19.81 12.22 -20.13
CA LYS A 138 20.60 12.84 -21.19
C LYS A 138 19.71 13.61 -22.18
N THR A 139 18.63 12.97 -22.66
CA THR A 139 17.69 13.60 -23.60
C THR A 139 16.95 14.77 -22.97
N LYS A 140 16.51 14.66 -21.71
CA LYS A 140 15.78 15.72 -21.00
C LYS A 140 16.65 16.94 -20.69
N LEU A 141 17.92 16.73 -20.36
CA LEU A 141 18.87 17.80 -20.04
C LEU A 141 19.56 18.38 -21.28
N GLY A 142 19.47 17.73 -22.44
CA GLY A 142 20.08 18.19 -23.69
C GLY A 142 21.62 18.19 -23.68
N ILE A 143 22.24 17.39 -22.82
CA ILE A 143 23.71 17.33 -22.64
C ILE A 143 24.31 16.05 -23.21
N THR A 144 25.64 16.03 -23.38
CA THR A 144 26.36 14.83 -23.83
C THR A 144 26.46 13.77 -22.72
N GLN A 145 26.68 12.51 -23.10
CA GLN A 145 26.83 11.40 -22.16
C GLN A 145 27.99 11.62 -21.17
N ASN A 146 29.12 12.17 -21.64
CA ASN A 146 30.28 12.42 -20.78
C ASN A 146 30.02 13.51 -19.75
N GLN A 147 29.33 14.58 -20.16
CA GLN A 147 28.91 15.68 -19.28
C GLN A 147 27.93 15.20 -18.20
N LEU A 148 26.96 14.34 -18.57
CA LEU A 148 26.03 13.77 -17.61
C LEU A 148 26.74 12.86 -16.59
N SER A 149 27.67 12.02 -17.05
CA SER A 149 28.47 11.18 -16.13
C SER A 149 29.28 12.04 -15.15
N ALA A 150 29.88 13.13 -15.62
CA ALA A 150 30.61 14.07 -14.76
C ALA A 150 29.72 14.71 -13.69
N LEU A 151 28.51 15.16 -14.05
CA LEU A 151 27.55 15.72 -13.10
C LEU A 151 27.10 14.70 -12.06
N VAL A 152 26.76 13.48 -12.50
CA VAL A 152 26.33 12.40 -11.60
C VAL A 152 27.42 12.06 -10.57
N GLU A 153 28.68 12.09 -10.99
CA GLU A 153 29.83 11.83 -10.11
C GLU A 153 30.13 13.01 -9.18
N LEU A 154 30.15 14.25 -9.69
CA LEU A 154 30.46 15.44 -8.88
C LEU A 154 29.38 15.73 -7.84
N LEU A 155 28.11 15.53 -8.18
CA LEU A 155 26.97 15.71 -7.28
C LEU A 155 26.68 14.47 -6.42
N ASN A 156 27.47 13.40 -6.56
CA ASN A 156 27.31 12.13 -5.85
C ASN A 156 25.86 11.58 -5.91
N ILE A 157 25.21 11.70 -7.06
CA ILE A 157 23.80 11.31 -7.27
C ILE A 157 23.59 9.82 -7.00
N LYS A 158 24.62 8.99 -7.23
CA LYS A 158 24.62 7.54 -6.98
C LYS A 158 24.66 7.15 -5.51
N THR A 159 25.01 8.07 -4.62
CA THR A 159 25.15 7.79 -3.18
C THR A 159 23.84 7.98 -2.42
N SER A 160 22.93 8.80 -2.94
CA SER A 160 21.64 9.07 -2.28
C SER A 160 20.53 8.19 -2.85
N GLU A 161 19.83 7.48 -1.96
CA GLU A 161 18.65 6.68 -2.29
C GLU A 161 17.50 7.55 -2.82
N ASP A 162 17.43 8.83 -2.47
CA ASP A 162 16.42 9.74 -3.01
C ASP A 162 16.58 10.03 -4.51
N TYR A 163 17.78 9.82 -5.05
CA TYR A 163 18.13 10.21 -6.40
C TYR A 163 18.32 9.04 -7.35
N SER A 164 18.94 7.94 -6.90
CA SER A 164 19.14 6.81 -7.78
C SER A 164 19.22 5.49 -7.05
N LYS A 165 18.92 4.42 -7.79
CA LYS A 165 18.99 3.04 -7.32
C LYS A 165 19.44 2.14 -8.46
N TYR A 166 20.24 1.14 -8.11
CA TYR A 166 20.62 0.09 -9.05
C TYR A 166 19.54 -0.97 -9.11
N ILE A 167 18.83 -1.06 -10.24
CA ILE A 167 17.70 -1.98 -10.43
C ILE A 167 18.07 -3.00 -11.51
N ILE A 168 18.08 -4.28 -11.11
CA ILE A 168 18.41 -5.46 -11.93
C ILE A 168 19.83 -5.38 -12.52
N THR A 169 20.02 -4.59 -13.57
CA THR A 169 21.26 -4.48 -14.35
C THR A 169 21.64 -3.04 -14.67
N THR A 170 20.83 -2.05 -14.28
CA THR A 170 21.04 -0.65 -14.66
C THR A 170 20.74 0.32 -13.53
N TRP A 171 21.47 1.43 -13.50
CA TRP A 171 21.14 2.57 -12.66
C TRP A 171 19.88 3.27 -13.18
N CYS A 172 18.90 3.38 -12.29
CA CYS A 172 17.67 4.10 -12.49
C CYS A 172 17.65 5.33 -11.58
N TYR A 173 17.02 6.40 -12.04
CA TYR A 173 17.04 7.71 -11.40
C TYR A 173 15.61 8.18 -11.14
N SER A 174 15.44 8.94 -10.07
CA SER A 174 14.16 9.55 -9.70
C SER A 174 13.99 10.92 -10.37
N GLN A 175 12.76 11.45 -10.33
CA GLN A 175 12.48 12.83 -10.72
C GLN A 175 13.23 13.85 -9.85
N ASN A 176 13.56 13.51 -8.61
CA ASN A 176 14.33 14.38 -7.73
C ASN A 176 15.77 14.54 -8.23
N ALA A 177 16.35 13.48 -8.80
CA ALA A 177 17.67 13.55 -9.43
C ALA A 177 17.65 14.50 -10.64
N LEU A 178 16.61 14.42 -11.48
CA LEU A 178 16.45 15.31 -12.63
C LEU A 178 16.38 16.79 -12.18
N LYS A 179 15.54 17.10 -11.19
CA LYS A 179 15.42 18.46 -10.64
C LYS A 179 16.74 18.98 -10.05
N SER A 180 17.46 18.10 -9.36
CA SER A 180 18.78 18.44 -8.79
C SER A 180 19.79 18.78 -9.90
N LEU A 181 19.82 17.95 -10.96
CA LEU A 181 20.65 18.20 -12.15
C LEU A 181 20.27 19.50 -12.87
N GLU A 182 18.98 19.79 -13.04
CA GLU A 182 18.49 21.04 -13.62
C GLU A 182 18.93 22.25 -12.77
N THR A 183 18.81 22.15 -11.45
CA THR A 183 19.24 23.22 -10.52
C THR A 183 20.75 23.44 -10.61
N ALA A 184 21.54 22.37 -10.71
CA ALA A 184 22.99 22.46 -10.87
C ALA A 184 23.40 23.14 -12.20
N LEU A 185 22.64 22.91 -13.28
CA LEU A 185 22.85 23.57 -14.57
C LEU A 185 22.42 25.05 -14.57
N GLN A 186 21.43 25.42 -13.76
CA GLN A 186 21.04 26.83 -13.58
C GLN A 186 22.10 27.62 -12.81
N ASN A 187 22.73 27.00 -11.80
CA ASN A 187 23.73 27.67 -10.99
C ASN A 187 25.05 27.88 -11.74
N LYS A 188 25.40 26.97 -12.65
CA LYS A 188 26.71 26.94 -13.27
C LYS A 188 26.65 26.27 -14.65
N PRO A 189 27.27 26.87 -15.68
CA PRO A 189 27.26 26.32 -17.02
C PRO A 189 27.98 24.97 -17.09
N ILE A 190 27.55 24.10 -18.00
CA ILE A 190 28.02 22.72 -18.09
C ILE A 190 29.52 22.62 -18.40
N GLU A 191 30.09 23.61 -19.10
CA GLU A 191 31.52 23.64 -19.43
C GLU A 191 32.39 23.73 -18.19
N GLU A 192 31.97 24.49 -17.18
CA GLU A 192 32.73 24.63 -15.94
C GLU A 192 32.63 23.38 -15.06
N TRP A 193 31.45 22.73 -15.01
CA TRP A 193 31.29 21.42 -14.39
C TRP A 193 32.21 20.37 -15.04
N TRP A 194 32.30 20.38 -16.37
CA TRP A 194 33.18 19.47 -17.10
C TRP A 194 34.66 19.74 -16.82
N ARG A 195 35.07 21.00 -16.68
CA ARG A 195 36.45 21.37 -16.30
C ARG A 195 36.82 20.85 -14.91
N GLU A 196 35.94 21.03 -13.92
CA GLU A 196 36.18 20.52 -12.55
C GLU A 196 36.28 19.00 -12.51
N TYR A 197 35.42 18.31 -13.26
CA TYR A 197 35.50 16.86 -13.36
C TYR A 197 36.84 16.41 -13.92
N ARG A 198 37.33 17.05 -14.99
CA ARG A 198 38.64 16.72 -15.57
C ARG A 198 39.81 16.98 -14.62
N MET A 199 39.74 18.05 -13.81
CA MET A 199 40.75 18.33 -12.79
C MET A 199 40.74 17.31 -11.65
N LYS A 200 39.57 16.76 -11.29
CA LYS A 200 39.43 15.73 -10.27
C LYS A 200 39.88 14.34 -10.73
N SER A 201 39.77 14.06 -12.04
CA SER A 201 40.17 12.78 -12.65
C SER A 201 41.66 12.68 -13.01
N GLN A 202 42.43 13.73 -12.75
CA GLN A 202 43.86 13.86 -13.06
C GLN A 202 44.68 13.75 -11.77
#